data_AF-A0A930HFA8-F1
#
_entry.id   AF-A0A930HFA8-F1
#
_cell.length_a   1.000
_cell.length_b   1.000
_cell.length_c   1.000
_cell.angle_alpha   90.00
_cell.angle_beta   90.00
_cell.angle_gamma   90.00
#
_symmetry.space_group_name_H-M   'P 1'
#
loop_
_entity.id
_entity.type
_entity.pdbx_description
1 polymer ?
#
loop_
_entity_poly.entity_id
_entity_poly.type
_entity_poly.pdbx_seq_one_letter_code
_entity_poly.pdbx_strand_id
1 'polypeptide(L)'
;MKIVDFSQLTESFPWSELYDNLGYAMPYPEVIMTSDRAYALYTQIAGLLMMEGWELGNTASYELERIDSSHEAYMLTTKVELASINEAWGVIGIVEQTLYVYIHTALVNYVGKNELTGKNYTSTSLGEGRYMLVVK
;
A
#
# COMPACT_ATOMS: atom_id res chain seq x y z
N MET A 1 -6.93 9.27 -14.14
CA MET A 1 -6.16 8.90 -12.93
C MET A 1 -6.67 9.64 -11.70
N LYS A 2 -7.05 8.91 -10.64
CA LYS A 2 -7.44 9.42 -9.32
C LYS A 2 -6.20 9.50 -8.42
N ILE A 3 -6.02 10.60 -7.71
CA ILE A 3 -4.90 10.80 -6.75
C ILE A 3 -5.33 10.28 -5.38
N VAL A 4 -4.40 9.63 -4.68
CA VAL A 4 -4.58 9.12 -3.32
C VAL A 4 -3.54 9.78 -2.42
N ASP A 5 -4.00 10.37 -1.33
CA ASP A 5 -3.10 10.94 -0.32
C ASP A 5 -2.39 9.79 0.40
N PHE A 6 -1.09 9.91 0.62
CA PHE A 6 -0.31 8.86 1.29
C PHE A 6 -0.83 8.55 2.70
N SER A 7 -1.37 9.54 3.42
CA SER A 7 -2.00 9.30 4.73
C SER A 7 -3.16 8.32 4.65
N GLN A 8 -3.91 8.32 3.55
CA GLN A 8 -5.02 7.38 3.30
C GLN A 8 -4.54 5.95 3.02
N LEU A 9 -3.27 5.80 2.62
CA LEU A 9 -2.67 4.49 2.40
C LEU A 9 -2.33 3.77 3.70
N THR A 10 -2.25 4.48 4.84
CA THR A 10 -1.94 3.86 6.15
C THR A 10 -2.85 2.68 6.47
N GLU A 11 -4.15 2.80 6.25
CA GLU A 11 -5.11 1.72 6.53
C GLU A 11 -5.04 0.57 5.51
N SER A 12 -4.50 0.83 4.33
CA SER A 12 -4.38 -0.14 3.24
C SER A 12 -2.94 -0.66 3.08
N PHE A 13 -2.02 -0.18 3.92
CA PHE A 13 -0.62 -0.53 3.89
C PHE A 13 -0.46 -2.04 4.15
N PRO A 14 0.50 -2.72 3.50
CA PRO A 14 0.67 -4.16 3.64
C PRO A 14 1.35 -4.53 4.97
N TRP A 15 0.69 -4.23 6.09
CA TRP A 15 1.23 -4.42 7.44
C TRP A 15 1.63 -5.86 7.71
N SER A 16 0.81 -6.84 7.32
CA SER A 16 1.14 -8.26 7.49
C SER A 16 2.44 -8.61 6.79
N GLU A 17 2.61 -8.21 5.52
CA GLU A 17 3.82 -8.47 4.75
C GLU A 17 5.03 -7.72 5.34
N LEU A 18 4.83 -6.49 5.80
CA LEU A 18 5.88 -5.73 6.48
C LEU A 18 6.39 -6.43 7.74
N TYR A 19 5.49 -6.86 8.62
CA TYR A 19 5.89 -7.53 9.86
C TYR A 19 6.50 -8.91 9.62
N ASP A 20 5.99 -9.65 8.64
CA ASP A 20 6.58 -10.93 8.22
C ASP A 20 8.00 -10.72 7.66
N ASN A 21 8.22 -9.73 6.80
CA ASN A 21 9.53 -9.41 6.24
C ASN A 21 10.54 -8.95 7.31
N LEU A 22 10.05 -8.33 8.38
CA LEU A 22 10.86 -7.93 9.54
C LEU A 22 11.09 -9.07 10.55
N GLY A 23 10.56 -10.28 10.27
CA GLY A 23 10.79 -11.48 11.07
C GLY A 23 9.99 -11.54 12.37
N TYR A 24 8.89 -10.79 12.47
CA TYR A 24 8.00 -10.94 13.63
C TYR A 24 7.31 -12.30 13.57
N ALA A 25 7.38 -13.05 14.67
CA ALA A 25 6.75 -14.37 14.77
C ALA A 25 5.23 -14.32 14.91
N MET A 26 4.69 -13.17 15.31
CA MET A 26 3.26 -12.95 15.51
C MET A 26 2.70 -12.18 14.30
N PRO A 27 1.53 -12.58 13.76
CA PRO A 27 0.94 -11.89 12.62
C PRO A 27 0.38 -10.51 13.01
N TYR A 28 0.10 -9.70 11.99
CA TYR A 28 -0.72 -8.51 12.14
C TYR A 28 -2.22 -8.88 12.19
N PRO A 29 -3.03 -8.27 13.07
CA PRO A 29 -2.70 -7.15 13.97
C PRO A 29 -2.22 -7.55 15.37
N GLU A 30 -2.12 -8.82 15.70
CA GLU A 30 -1.79 -9.28 17.05
C GLU A 30 -0.41 -8.77 17.52
N VAL A 31 0.55 -8.69 16.60
CA VAL A 31 1.90 -8.17 16.87
C VAL A 31 1.88 -6.72 17.36
N ILE A 32 1.02 -5.86 16.79
CA ILE A 32 0.95 -4.45 17.20
C ILE A 32 0.23 -4.29 18.55
N MET A 33 -0.60 -5.25 18.94
CA MET A 33 -1.32 -5.22 20.22
C MET A 33 -0.46 -5.70 21.39
N THR A 34 0.57 -6.51 21.12
CA THR A 34 1.35 -7.20 22.14
C THR A 34 2.81 -6.76 22.22
N SER A 35 3.31 -6.04 21.22
CA SER A 35 4.69 -5.56 21.14
C SER A 35 4.75 -4.05 21.03
N ASP A 36 5.26 -3.38 22.06
CA ASP A 36 5.50 -1.92 22.06
C ASP A 36 6.38 -1.49 20.89
N ARG A 37 7.35 -2.33 20.50
CA ARG A 37 8.24 -2.05 19.36
C ARG A 37 7.47 -2.07 18.03
N ALA A 38 6.58 -3.05 17.84
CA ALA A 38 5.78 -3.13 16.62
C ALA A 38 4.78 -1.96 16.57
N TYR A 39 4.13 -1.65 17.68
CA TYR A 39 3.25 -0.49 17.77
C TYR A 39 3.98 0.83 17.48
N ALA A 40 5.16 1.05 18.06
CA ALA A 40 5.98 2.23 17.77
C ALA A 40 6.33 2.31 16.28
N LEU A 41 6.75 1.20 15.66
CA LEU A 41 7.03 1.15 14.23
C LEU A 41 5.79 1.48 13.38
N TYR A 42 4.62 0.94 13.72
CA TYR A 42 3.36 1.30 13.08
C TYR A 42 3.12 2.82 13.11
N THR A 43 3.24 3.44 14.29
CA THR A 43 3.03 4.89 14.43
C THR A 43 4.05 5.72 13.64
N GLN A 44 5.31 5.27 13.61
CA GLN A 44 6.37 5.93 12.86
C GLN A 44 6.11 5.86 11.34
N ILE A 45 5.73 4.69 10.82
CA ILE A 45 5.40 4.51 9.40
C ILE A 45 4.17 5.33 9.01
N ALA A 46 3.12 5.35 9.84
CA ALA A 46 1.94 6.17 9.60
C ALA A 46 2.29 7.66 9.50
N GLY A 47 3.13 8.15 10.41
CA GLY A 47 3.64 9.53 10.37
C GLY A 47 4.49 9.80 9.13
N LEU A 48 5.36 8.87 8.74
CA LEU A 48 6.19 8.99 7.54
C LEU A 48 5.35 9.09 6.27
N LEU A 49 4.35 8.21 6.09
CA LEU A 49 3.45 8.28 4.94
C LEU A 49 2.79 9.66 4.81
N MET A 50 2.31 10.23 5.91
CA MET A 50 1.74 11.59 5.89
C MET A 50 2.77 12.64 5.42
N MET A 51 4.01 12.58 5.92
CA MET A 51 5.08 13.50 5.52
C MET A 51 5.50 13.32 4.05
N GLU A 52 5.54 12.08 3.55
CA GLU A 52 5.88 11.80 2.14
C GLU A 52 4.97 12.55 1.18
N GLY A 53 3.66 12.53 1.44
CA GLY A 53 2.69 13.25 0.61
C GLY A 53 2.74 14.78 0.80
N TRP A 54 2.74 15.23 2.05
CA TRP A 54 2.51 16.65 2.37
C TRP A 54 3.77 17.52 2.29
N GLU A 55 4.90 17.02 2.76
CA GLU A 55 6.13 17.80 2.89
C GLU A 55 7.08 17.57 1.70
N LEU A 56 7.12 16.33 1.20
CA LEU A 56 8.06 15.93 0.14
C LEU A 56 7.43 15.93 -1.25
N GLY A 57 6.12 16.18 -1.36
CA GLY A 57 5.42 16.32 -2.63
C GLY A 57 5.30 15.02 -3.42
N ASN A 58 5.40 13.87 -2.75
CA ASN A 58 5.25 12.58 -3.39
C ASN A 58 3.80 12.33 -3.77
N THR A 59 3.58 11.63 -4.89
CA THR A 59 2.25 11.38 -5.40
C THR A 59 2.00 9.91 -5.66
N ALA A 60 0.81 9.47 -5.27
CA ALA A 60 0.30 8.13 -5.52
C ALA A 60 -1.04 8.28 -6.23
N SER A 61 -1.26 7.49 -7.27
CA SER A 61 -2.48 7.60 -8.07
C SER A 61 -2.79 6.30 -8.77
N TYR A 62 -4.04 6.16 -9.18
CA TYR A 62 -4.50 4.97 -9.89
C TYR A 62 -5.55 5.26 -10.96
N GLU A 63 -5.72 4.31 -11.86
CA GLU A 63 -6.78 4.24 -12.84
C GLU A 63 -7.36 2.83 -12.83
N LEU A 64 -8.68 2.73 -12.76
CA LEU A 64 -9.39 1.46 -12.71
C LEU A 64 -10.32 1.38 -13.91
N GLU A 65 -10.07 0.44 -14.80
CA GLU A 65 -10.84 0.22 -16.02
C GLU A 65 -11.50 -1.15 -15.97
N ARG A 66 -12.77 -1.23 -16.33
CA ARG A 66 -13.45 -2.52 -16.45
C ARG A 66 -13.08 -3.17 -17.78
N ILE A 67 -12.52 -4.38 -17.73
CA ILE A 67 -12.08 -5.12 -18.93
C ILE A 67 -13.21 -6.02 -19.44
N ASP A 68 -13.99 -6.61 -18.54
CA ASP A 68 -15.08 -7.50 -18.88
C ASP A 68 -16.32 -7.19 -18.03
N SER A 69 -17.45 -6.97 -18.71
CA SER A 69 -18.74 -6.76 -18.06
C SER A 69 -19.38 -8.04 -17.54
N SER A 70 -19.04 -9.19 -18.14
CA SER A 70 -19.60 -10.49 -17.79
C SER A 70 -18.89 -11.19 -16.61
N HIS A 71 -17.61 -10.91 -16.38
CA HIS A 71 -16.81 -11.56 -15.32
C HIS A 71 -16.28 -10.62 -14.22
N GLU A 72 -16.81 -9.39 -14.13
CA GLU A 72 -16.36 -8.37 -13.16
C GLU A 72 -14.82 -8.30 -13.01
N ALA A 73 -14.15 -8.19 -14.16
CA ALA A 73 -12.70 -8.08 -14.25
C ALA A 73 -12.28 -6.64 -14.53
N TYR A 74 -11.21 -6.20 -13.86
CA TYR A 74 -10.72 -4.83 -13.93
C TYR A 74 -9.20 -4.78 -14.17
N MET A 75 -8.76 -3.82 -14.97
CA MET A 75 -7.37 -3.41 -15.10
C MET A 75 -7.16 -2.26 -14.14
N LEU A 76 -6.24 -2.46 -13.19
CA LEU A 76 -5.79 -1.43 -12.29
C LEU A 76 -4.38 -1.00 -12.72
N THR A 77 -4.23 0.27 -13.08
CA THR A 77 -2.93 0.90 -13.30
C THR A 77 -2.64 1.81 -12.11
N THR A 78 -1.50 1.62 -11.47
CA THR A 78 -1.03 2.43 -10.35
C THR A 78 0.22 3.18 -10.75
N LYS A 79 0.37 4.40 -10.25
CA LYS A 79 1.53 5.25 -10.50
C LYS A 79 1.97 5.88 -9.19
N VAL A 80 3.25 5.69 -8.87
CA VAL A 80 3.91 6.23 -7.68
C VAL A 80 5.09 7.07 -8.15
N GLU A 81 5.13 8.33 -7.72
CA GLU A 81 6.22 9.26 -7.97
C GLU A 81 6.80 9.70 -6.61
N LEU A 82 8.04 9.30 -6.34
CA LEU A 82 8.79 9.66 -5.15
C LEU A 82 9.87 10.69 -5.54
N ALA A 83 9.57 11.98 -5.41
CA ALA A 83 10.51 13.05 -5.75
C ALA A 83 11.66 13.15 -4.73
N SER A 84 11.35 12.90 -3.45
CA SER A 84 12.29 12.79 -2.35
C SER A 84 11.73 11.83 -1.32
N ILE A 85 12.59 11.14 -0.56
CA ILE A 85 12.15 10.17 0.44
C ILE A 85 12.76 10.57 1.79
N ASN A 86 11.96 10.52 2.85
CA ASN A 86 12.44 10.84 4.19
C ASN A 86 13.55 9.85 4.62
N GLU A 87 14.68 10.35 5.09
CA GLU A 87 15.81 9.51 5.52
C GLU A 87 15.46 8.53 6.65
N ALA A 88 14.41 8.82 7.42
CA ALA A 88 13.93 7.97 8.50
C ALA A 88 13.45 6.60 8.01
N TRP A 89 13.04 6.46 6.74
CA TRP A 89 12.75 5.14 6.15
C TRP A 89 13.99 4.24 6.17
N GLY A 90 15.16 4.77 5.83
CA GLY A 90 16.43 4.05 5.89
C GLY A 90 16.82 3.68 7.32
N VAL A 91 16.55 4.56 8.30
CA VAL A 91 16.81 4.30 9.73
C VAL A 91 15.98 3.12 10.25
N ILE A 92 14.74 2.96 9.77
CA ILE A 92 13.88 1.81 10.12
C ILE A 92 14.08 0.59 9.22
N GLY A 93 15.09 0.62 8.33
CA GLY A 93 15.48 -0.51 7.49
C GLY A 93 14.61 -0.71 6.23
N ILE A 94 13.82 0.29 5.84
CA ILE A 94 13.01 0.26 4.61
C ILE A 94 13.72 1.09 3.55
N VAL A 95 14.31 0.40 2.57
CA VAL A 95 14.93 1.06 1.41
C VAL A 95 13.88 1.50 0.40
N GLU A 96 14.22 2.49 -0.43
CA GLU A 96 13.35 3.09 -1.44
C GLU A 96 12.62 2.06 -2.31
N GLN A 97 13.33 1.06 -2.82
CA GLN A 97 12.70 0.04 -3.67
C GLN A 97 11.60 -0.76 -2.93
N THR A 98 11.83 -1.06 -1.65
CA THR A 98 10.84 -1.75 -0.81
C THR A 98 9.66 -0.84 -0.50
N LEU A 99 9.92 0.44 -0.20
CA LEU A 99 8.87 1.44 0.00
C LEU A 99 7.99 1.57 -1.25
N TYR A 100 8.59 1.60 -2.43
CA TYR A 100 7.88 1.66 -3.71
C TYR A 100 6.91 0.47 -3.87
N VAL A 101 7.38 -0.75 -3.59
CA VAL A 101 6.56 -1.97 -3.62
C VAL A 101 5.41 -1.90 -2.61
N TYR A 102 5.67 -1.41 -1.40
CA TYR A 102 4.63 -1.27 -0.39
C TYR A 102 3.57 -0.23 -0.75
N ILE A 103 3.95 0.90 -1.35
CA ILE A 103 2.98 1.92 -1.78
C ILE A 103 2.10 1.37 -2.91
N HIS A 104 2.69 0.66 -3.88
CA HIS A 104 1.91 0.00 -4.94
C HIS A 104 0.92 -1.02 -4.37
N THR A 105 1.38 -1.86 -3.43
CA THR A 105 0.51 -2.82 -2.75
C THR A 105 -0.59 -2.12 -1.96
N ALA A 106 -0.26 -1.02 -1.28
CA ALA A 106 -1.22 -0.22 -0.54
C ALA A 106 -2.28 0.42 -1.46
N LEU A 107 -1.91 0.86 -2.66
CA LEU A 107 -2.85 1.35 -3.67
C LEU A 107 -3.81 0.25 -4.14
N VAL A 108 -3.31 -0.97 -4.39
CA VAL A 108 -4.16 -2.12 -4.76
C VAL A 108 -5.17 -2.40 -3.64
N ASN A 109 -4.71 -2.47 -2.40
CA ASN A 109 -5.57 -2.68 -1.23
C ASN A 109 -6.59 -1.54 -1.06
N TYR A 110 -6.16 -0.29 -1.25
CA TYR A 110 -7.01 0.90 -1.18
C TYR A 110 -8.13 0.84 -2.22
N VAL A 111 -7.80 0.50 -3.47
CA VAL A 111 -8.80 0.37 -4.55
C VAL A 111 -9.77 -0.76 -4.25
N GLY A 112 -9.27 -1.91 -3.78
CA GLY A 112 -10.12 -3.01 -3.35
C GLY A 112 -11.11 -2.62 -2.25
N LYS A 113 -10.63 -1.85 -1.25
CA LYS A 113 -11.45 -1.38 -0.13
C LYS A 113 -12.48 -0.33 -0.52
N ASN A 114 -12.15 0.58 -1.45
CA ASN A 114 -12.97 1.78 -1.72
C ASN A 114 -13.79 1.68 -3.02
N GLU A 115 -13.29 1.02 -4.05
CA GLU A 115 -13.94 0.92 -5.36
C GLU A 115 -14.62 -0.44 -5.57
N LEU A 116 -14.14 -1.49 -4.91
CA LEU A 116 -14.68 -2.85 -4.95
C LEU A 116 -15.32 -3.27 -3.61
N THR A 117 -15.83 -2.30 -2.85
CA THR A 117 -16.36 -2.50 -1.50
C THR A 117 -17.40 -3.63 -1.44
N GLY A 118 -17.20 -4.56 -0.49
CA GLY A 118 -18.09 -5.70 -0.28
C GLY A 118 -17.89 -6.86 -1.26
N LYS A 119 -16.90 -6.79 -2.15
CA LYS A 119 -16.57 -7.84 -3.11
C LYS A 119 -15.27 -8.54 -2.71
N ASN A 120 -15.26 -9.87 -2.84
CA ASN A 120 -14.02 -10.63 -2.75
C ASN A 120 -13.34 -10.56 -4.11
N TYR A 121 -12.05 -10.22 -4.15
CA TYR A 121 -11.30 -10.16 -5.39
C TYR A 121 -9.93 -10.81 -5.23
N THR A 122 -9.36 -11.26 -6.34
CA THR A 122 -7.94 -11.59 -6.45
C THR A 122 -7.23 -10.52 -7.25
N SER A 123 -6.09 -10.06 -6.77
CA SER A 123 -5.17 -9.23 -7.53
C SER A 123 -4.04 -10.09 -8.09
N THR A 124 -3.70 -9.86 -9.36
CA THR A 124 -2.52 -10.44 -10.00
C THR A 124 -1.68 -9.32 -10.57
N SER A 125 -0.41 -9.22 -10.17
CA SER A 125 0.53 -8.25 -10.76
C SER A 125 0.86 -8.64 -12.20
N LEU A 126 0.81 -7.66 -13.09
CA LEU A 126 1.24 -7.77 -14.48
C LEU A 126 2.58 -7.06 -14.72
N GLY A 127 3.20 -6.50 -13.67
CA GLY A 127 4.41 -5.68 -13.74
C GLY A 127 4.14 -4.18 -13.94
N GLU A 128 5.15 -3.36 -13.65
CA GLU A 128 5.14 -1.90 -13.91
C GLU A 128 3.91 -1.15 -13.32
N GLY A 129 3.49 -1.53 -12.11
CA GLY A 129 2.32 -0.92 -11.46
C GLY A 129 0.98 -1.32 -12.07
N ARG A 130 0.92 -2.34 -12.93
CA ARG A 130 -0.31 -2.85 -13.53
C ARG A 130 -0.76 -4.12 -12.82
N TYR A 131 -2.07 -4.20 -12.58
CA TYR A 131 -2.70 -5.30 -11.87
C TYR A 131 -4.00 -5.69 -12.56
N MET A 132 -4.27 -6.99 -12.59
CA MET A 132 -5.59 -7.51 -12.92
C MET A 132 -6.33 -7.81 -11.63
N LEU A 133 -7.52 -7.24 -11.46
CA LEU A 133 -8.42 -7.52 -10.34
C LEU A 133 -9.61 -8.31 -10.86
N VAL A 134 -9.84 -9.50 -10.29
CA VAL A 134 -10.97 -10.38 -10.66
C VAL A 134 -11.84 -10.58 -9.43
N VAL A 135 -13.09 -10.15 -9.51
CA VAL A 135 -14.08 -10.38 -8.45
C VAL A 135 -14.56 -11.84 -8.49
N LYS A 136 -14.70 -12.46 -7.32
CA LYS A 136 -15.19 -13.83 -7.13
C LYS A 136 -16.68 -13.88 -6.85
#